data_AF-A0A932PDX2-F1
#
_entry.id   AF-A0A932PDX2-F1
#
_cell.length_a   1.000
_cell.length_b   1.000
_cell.length_c   1.000
_cell.angle_alpha   90.00
_cell.angle_beta   90.00
_cell.angle_gamma   90.00
#
_symmetry.space_group_name_H-M   'P 1'
#
loop_
_entity.id
_entity.type
_entity.pdbx_description
1 polymer ?
#
loop_
_entity_poly.entity_id
_entity_poly.type
_entity_poly.pdbx_seq_one_letter_code
_entity_poly.pdbx_strand_id
1 'polypeptide(L)'
;MSLASAVWHGSAGGQAPAPAAIEDPAILHAKGLSRAFRTAVSVATPSVVQITTRTRVRVPRGGRNQGENPFRGTPFEDLFNEEAQDSLRERMRRQTGLGSGVIIDASGVILTNNHVVAGADEVTVELSDGREFRSIDIKTDSETDLALVRIEGAG
;
A
#
# COMPACT_ATOMS: atom_id res chain seq x y z
N MET A 1 21.35 79.28 8.27
CA MET A 1 20.29 79.90 9.11
C MET A 1 18.98 79.29 8.63
N SER A 2 18.17 78.52 9.35
CA SER A 2 18.07 78.18 10.77
C SER A 2 17.44 76.78 10.83
N LEU A 3 17.97 75.91 11.70
CA LEU A 3 17.38 74.62 12.03
C LEU A 3 16.16 74.84 12.93
N ALA A 4 15.12 74.02 12.77
CA ALA A 4 14.11 73.81 13.80
C ALA A 4 13.94 72.30 14.00
N SER A 5 14.70 71.77 14.95
CA SER A 5 14.54 70.43 15.50
C SER A 5 13.24 70.36 16.31
N ALA A 6 12.34 69.44 15.94
CA ALA A 6 11.25 69.04 16.82
C ALA A 6 11.78 67.94 17.76
N VAL A 7 11.94 68.29 19.03
CA VAL A 7 12.30 67.37 20.11
C VAL A 7 11.07 66.55 20.46
N TRP A 8 11.12 65.24 20.20
CA TRP A 8 10.12 64.29 20.66
C TRP A 8 10.45 63.90 22.11
N HIS A 9 9.61 64.32 23.08
CA HIS A 9 9.63 63.79 24.44
C HIS A 9 8.73 62.55 24.51
N GLY A 10 9.28 61.45 25.04
CA GLY A 10 8.75 60.10 24.87
C GLY A 10 7.52 59.73 25.70
N SER A 11 7.04 58.50 25.47
CA SER A 11 6.68 57.50 26.49
C SER A 11 5.92 56.35 25.82
N ALA A 12 6.10 55.17 26.39
CA ALA A 12 5.38 53.92 26.15
C ALA A 12 5.73 53.15 24.86
N GLY A 13 6.61 52.15 25.05
CA GLY A 13 6.65 50.97 24.19
C GLY A 13 5.28 50.28 24.20
N GLY A 14 4.47 50.59 23.21
CA GLY A 14 3.31 49.77 22.87
C GLY A 14 3.81 48.53 22.14
N GLN A 15 4.01 47.44 22.88
CA GLN A 15 4.04 46.11 22.27
C GLN A 15 2.71 45.98 21.51
N ALA A 16 2.76 45.88 20.17
CA ALA A 16 1.57 45.58 19.39
C ALA A 16 0.93 44.32 20.01
N PRO A 17 -0.38 44.32 20.33
CA PRO A 17 -1.00 43.13 20.87
C PRO A 17 -0.77 42.00 19.89
N ALA A 18 -0.15 40.90 20.36
CA ALA A 18 -0.10 39.67 19.58
C ALA A 18 -1.54 39.37 19.12
N PRO A 19 -1.75 38.98 17.85
CA PRO A 19 -3.09 38.70 17.36
C PRO A 19 -3.75 37.74 18.34
N ALA A 20 -4.85 38.19 18.96
CA ALA A 20 -5.60 37.37 19.89
C ALA A 20 -5.88 36.05 19.17
N ALA A 21 -5.36 34.94 19.71
CA ALA A 21 -5.58 33.63 19.15
C ALA A 21 -7.11 33.46 19.03
N ILE A 22 -7.61 33.43 17.81
CA ILE A 22 -9.01 33.10 17.58
C ILE A 22 -9.12 31.62 17.97
N GLU A 23 -9.48 31.37 19.21
CA GLU A 23 -9.92 30.06 19.69
C GLU A 23 -11.32 29.80 19.11
N ASP A 24 -11.38 29.64 17.78
CA ASP A 24 -12.61 29.25 17.12
C ASP A 24 -12.97 27.84 17.62
N PRO A 25 -14.12 27.66 18.30
CA PRO A 25 -14.53 26.36 18.80
C PRO A 25 -14.65 25.31 17.69
N ALA A 26 -14.92 25.71 16.44
CA ALA A 26 -14.90 24.82 15.29
C ALA A 26 -13.49 24.30 14.96
N ILE A 27 -12.47 25.17 15.04
CA ILE A 27 -11.06 24.78 14.85
C ILE A 27 -10.59 23.87 16.00
N LEU A 28 -11.01 24.15 17.23
CA LEU A 28 -10.70 23.29 18.38
C LEU A 28 -11.35 21.91 18.24
N HIS A 29 -12.61 21.84 17.81
CA HIS A 29 -13.28 20.57 17.53
C HIS A 29 -12.61 19.78 16.40
N ALA A 30 -12.27 20.44 15.29
CA ALA A 30 -11.57 19.80 14.18
C ALA A 30 -10.23 19.20 14.66
N LYS A 31 -9.43 19.96 15.43
CA LYS A 31 -8.19 19.46 16.04
C LYS A 31 -8.43 18.30 17.01
N GLY A 32 -9.52 18.35 17.78
CA GLY A 32 -9.95 17.28 18.67
C GLY A 32 -10.24 15.99 17.91
N LEU A 33 -11.06 16.06 16.86
CA LEU A 33 -11.40 14.92 16.00
C LEU A 33 -10.16 14.34 15.32
N SER A 34 -9.27 15.19 14.78
CA SER A 34 -8.02 14.74 14.16
C SER A 34 -7.09 14.04 15.16
N ARG A 35 -7.09 14.42 16.45
CA ARG A 35 -6.37 13.69 17.49
C ARG A 35 -7.02 12.33 17.75
N ALA A 36 -8.34 12.31 17.98
CA ALA A 36 -9.08 11.08 18.26
C ALA A 36 -8.91 10.03 17.17
N PHE A 37 -9.02 10.44 15.89
CA PHE A 37 -8.82 9.55 14.75
C PHE A 37 -7.40 8.99 14.70
N ARG A 38 -6.36 9.82 14.86
CA ARG A 38 -4.96 9.36 14.87
C ARG A 38 -4.69 8.36 16.00
N THR A 39 -5.27 8.60 17.18
CA THR A 39 -5.17 7.65 18.30
C THR A 39 -5.81 6.31 17.94
N ALA A 40 -7.03 6.31 17.39
CA ALA A 40 -7.70 5.08 16.97
C ALA A 40 -6.89 4.31 15.90
N VAL A 41 -6.38 5.02 14.90
CA VAL A 41 -5.53 4.42 13.85
C VAL A 41 -4.24 3.84 14.44
N SER A 42 -3.58 4.55 15.36
CA SER A 42 -2.33 4.05 15.97
C SER A 42 -2.50 2.72 16.72
N VAL A 43 -3.70 2.45 17.24
CA VAL A 43 -4.03 1.18 17.90
C VAL A 43 -4.41 0.09 16.89
N ALA A 44 -5.09 0.44 15.80
CA ALA A 44 -5.62 -0.52 14.83
C ALA A 44 -4.62 -0.91 13.72
N THR A 45 -3.73 -0.01 13.30
CA THR A 45 -2.78 -0.25 12.20
C THR A 45 -1.91 -1.51 12.38
N PRO A 46 -1.39 -1.84 13.58
CA PRO A 46 -0.60 -3.05 13.77
C PRO A 46 -1.34 -4.35 13.41
N SER A 47 -2.67 -4.34 13.45
CA SER A 47 -3.50 -5.51 13.09
C SER A 47 -3.73 -5.65 11.58
N VAL A 48 -3.40 -4.65 10.77
CA VAL A 48 -3.61 -4.71 9.30
C VAL A 48 -2.33 -5.17 8.62
N VAL A 49 -2.49 -6.06 7.65
CA VAL A 49 -1.38 -6.67 6.91
C VAL A 49 -1.59 -6.52 5.40
N GLN A 50 -0.49 -6.46 4.66
CA GLN A 50 -0.51 -6.59 3.21
C GLN A 50 -0.38 -8.07 2.83
N ILE A 51 -1.15 -8.50 1.84
CA ILE A 51 -1.13 -9.87 1.33
C ILE A 51 -0.70 -9.81 -0.13
N THR A 52 0.39 -10.50 -0.44
CA THR A 52 0.88 -10.68 -1.80
C THR A 52 0.71 -12.14 -2.20
N THR A 53 0.07 -12.38 -3.33
CA THR A 53 -0.14 -13.73 -3.85
C THR A 53 0.60 -13.94 -5.14
N ARG A 54 1.07 -15.16 -5.39
CA ARG A 54 1.69 -15.55 -6.66
C ARG A 54 1.00 -16.78 -7.20
N THR A 55 0.59 -16.72 -8.46
CA THR A 55 -0.02 -17.83 -9.19
C THR A 55 0.84 -18.16 -10.41
N ARG A 56 1.18 -19.45 -10.54
CA ARG A 56 1.84 -20.02 -11.72
C ARG A 56 0.78 -20.49 -12.69
N VAL A 57 0.45 -19.65 -13.67
CA VAL A 57 -0.44 -20.02 -14.75
C VAL A 57 0.29 -21.02 -15.66
N ARG A 58 -0.12 -22.30 -15.62
CA ARG A 58 0.32 -23.30 -16.60
C ARG A 58 -0.35 -22.98 -17.94
N VAL A 59 0.32 -22.20 -18.77
CA VAL A 59 -0.06 -22.06 -20.17
C VAL A 59 0.19 -23.42 -20.85
N PRO A 60 -0.82 -24.07 -21.47
CA PRO A 60 -0.60 -25.27 -22.25
C PRO A 60 0.45 -24.96 -23.33
N ARG A 61 1.48 -25.82 -23.46
CA ARG A 61 2.38 -25.82 -24.62
C ARG A 61 1.58 -26.28 -25.84
N GLY A 62 0.72 -25.41 -26.34
CA GLY A 62 -0.09 -25.64 -27.54
C GLY A 62 0.69 -25.19 -28.77
N GLY A 63 1.11 -26.16 -29.59
CA GLY A 63 1.37 -25.99 -31.02
C GLY A 63 2.61 -25.19 -31.41
N ARG A 64 3.65 -25.90 -31.87
CA ARG A 64 4.68 -25.36 -32.76
C ARG A 64 4.02 -24.88 -34.06
N ASN A 65 3.47 -23.68 -34.09
CA ASN A 65 3.35 -22.96 -35.36
C ASN A 65 4.63 -22.15 -35.49
N GLN A 66 5.57 -22.71 -36.25
CA GLN A 66 6.65 -21.98 -36.91
C GLN A 66 6.01 -20.98 -37.87
N GLY A 67 5.41 -19.91 -37.33
CA GLY A 67 5.05 -18.74 -38.11
C GLY A 67 6.29 -17.87 -38.14
N GLU A 68 6.90 -17.73 -39.30
CA GLU A 68 7.97 -16.75 -39.53
C GLU A 68 7.55 -15.41 -38.92
N ASN A 69 8.43 -14.80 -38.11
CA ASN A 69 8.20 -13.49 -37.52
C ASN A 69 7.79 -12.51 -38.65
N PRO A 70 6.56 -11.97 -38.68
CA PRO A 70 6.09 -11.12 -39.78
C PRO A 70 6.85 -9.79 -39.87
N PHE A 71 7.71 -9.50 -38.90
CA PHE A 71 8.56 -8.33 -38.83
C PHE A 71 10.04 -8.62 -39.19
N ARG A 72 10.34 -9.81 -39.73
CA ARG A 72 11.70 -10.20 -40.13
C ARG A 72 12.26 -9.22 -41.17
N GLY A 73 13.46 -8.70 -40.93
CA GLY A 73 14.13 -7.68 -41.75
C GLY A 73 13.69 -6.24 -41.47
N THR A 74 12.85 -6.00 -40.45
CA THR A 74 12.43 -4.64 -40.05
C THR A 74 13.14 -4.20 -38.77
N PRO A 75 13.16 -2.89 -38.44
CA PRO A 75 13.66 -2.40 -37.14
C PRO A 75 12.92 -2.95 -35.92
N PHE A 76 11.81 -3.66 -36.11
CA PHE A 76 11.01 -4.28 -35.05
C PHE A 76 11.32 -5.77 -34.86
N GLU A 77 12.20 -6.38 -35.67
CA GLU A 77 12.50 -7.82 -35.63
C GLU A 77 12.86 -8.28 -34.21
N ASP A 78 13.81 -7.60 -33.55
CA ASP A 78 14.29 -7.95 -32.21
C ASP A 78 13.22 -7.87 -31.11
N LEU A 79 12.18 -7.05 -31.29
CA LEU A 79 11.08 -6.90 -30.34
C LEU A 79 10.09 -8.07 -30.41
N PHE A 80 10.00 -8.72 -31.56
CA PHE A 80 9.05 -9.81 -31.84
C PHE A 80 9.73 -11.17 -32.06
N ASN A 81 11.05 -11.26 -31.88
CA ASN A 81 11.79 -12.51 -31.93
C ASN A 81 11.36 -13.49 -30.83
N GLU A 82 11.55 -14.78 -31.07
CA GLU A 82 11.10 -15.87 -30.18
C GLU A 82 11.63 -15.72 -28.74
N GLU A 83 12.84 -15.20 -28.55
CA GLU A 83 13.42 -14.90 -27.22
C GLU A 83 12.65 -13.81 -26.46
N ALA A 84 12.25 -12.73 -27.15
CA ALA A 84 11.42 -11.69 -26.56
C ALA A 84 10.03 -12.24 -26.21
N GLN A 85 9.45 -13.06 -27.08
CA GLN A 85 8.16 -13.72 -26.82
C GLN A 85 8.23 -14.72 -25.65
N ASP A 86 9.30 -15.49 -25.51
CA ASP A 86 9.47 -16.44 -24.41
C ASP A 86 9.65 -15.74 -23.06
N SER A 87 10.35 -14.60 -23.03
CA SER A 87 10.47 -13.77 -21.82
C SER A 87 9.12 -13.17 -21.39
N LEU A 88 8.28 -12.76 -22.35
CA LEU A 88 6.93 -12.26 -22.08
C LEU A 88 5.99 -13.38 -21.63
N ARG A 89 6.09 -14.57 -22.23
CA ARG A 89 5.35 -15.77 -21.80
C ARG A 89 5.74 -16.21 -20.39
N GLU A 90 7.02 -16.14 -20.01
CA GLU A 90 7.50 -16.45 -18.66
C GLU A 90 6.91 -15.48 -17.62
N ARG A 91 6.78 -14.18 -17.96
CA ARG A 91 6.11 -13.19 -17.11
C ARG A 91 4.60 -13.44 -17.02
N MET A 92 3.94 -13.77 -18.13
CA MET A 92 2.53 -14.16 -18.13
C MET A 92 2.25 -15.43 -17.32
N ARG A 93 3.25 -16.32 -17.17
CA ARG A 93 3.15 -17.51 -16.30
C ARG A 93 3.14 -17.16 -14.82
N ARG A 94 3.56 -15.97 -14.38
CA ARG A 94 3.60 -15.57 -12.96
C ARG A 94 2.71 -14.35 -12.74
N GLN A 95 1.46 -14.59 -12.37
CA GLN A 95 0.56 -13.52 -11.95
C GLN A 95 0.79 -13.21 -10.47
N THR A 96 0.92 -11.93 -10.13
CA THR A 96 0.99 -11.48 -8.73
C THR A 96 -0.31 -10.77 -8.37
N GLY A 97 -0.89 -11.12 -7.23
CA GLY A 97 -2.04 -10.44 -6.63
C GLY A 97 -1.61 -9.64 -5.41
N LEU A 98 -2.35 -8.57 -5.12
CA LEU A 98 -2.17 -7.71 -3.95
C LEU A 98 -3.51 -7.56 -3.23
N GLY A 99 -3.49 -7.59 -1.91
CA GLY A 99 -4.65 -7.40 -1.06
C GLY A 99 -4.25 -7.03 0.36
N SER A 100 -5.24 -6.95 1.24
CA SER A 100 -5.06 -6.66 2.66
C SER A 100 -5.73 -7.73 3.51
N GLY A 101 -5.23 -7.92 4.73
CA GLY A 101 -5.87 -8.74 5.74
C GLY A 101 -5.85 -8.09 7.12
N VAL A 102 -6.53 -8.72 8.07
CA VAL A 102 -6.57 -8.31 9.48
C VAL A 102 -6.18 -9.49 10.37
N ILE A 103 -5.22 -9.28 11.27
CA ILE A 103 -4.85 -10.23 12.31
C ILE A 103 -5.98 -10.29 13.33
N ILE A 104 -6.56 -11.48 13.49
CA ILE A 104 -7.66 -11.73 14.42
C ILE A 104 -7.24 -12.52 15.66
N ASP A 105 -6.03 -13.09 15.64
CA ASP A 105 -5.50 -13.89 16.74
C ASP A 105 -3.97 -13.75 16.84
N ALA A 106 -3.45 -13.68 18.07
CA ALA A 106 -2.02 -13.52 18.36
C ALA A 106 -1.16 -14.72 17.92
N SER A 107 -1.75 -15.89 17.63
CA SER A 107 -1.04 -17.03 17.04
C SER A 107 -0.74 -16.85 15.54
N GLY A 108 -1.12 -15.72 14.93
CA GLY A 108 -0.86 -15.42 13.52
C GLY A 108 -1.99 -15.84 12.59
N VAL A 109 -3.25 -15.75 13.04
CA VAL A 109 -4.43 -15.98 12.17
C VAL A 109 -4.88 -14.65 11.58
N ILE A 110 -5.03 -14.62 10.27
CA ILE A 110 -5.37 -13.44 9.47
C ILE A 110 -6.66 -13.72 8.70
N LEU A 111 -7.60 -12.78 8.75
CA LEU A 111 -8.80 -12.76 7.94
C LEU A 111 -8.60 -11.89 6.70
N THR A 112 -9.00 -12.39 5.53
CA THR A 112 -8.96 -11.70 4.24
C THR A 112 -10.15 -12.14 3.39
N ASN A 113 -10.30 -11.55 2.20
CA ASN A 113 -11.24 -12.05 1.22
C ASN A 113 -10.71 -13.31 0.53
N ASN A 114 -11.60 -14.24 0.19
CA ASN A 114 -11.26 -15.46 -0.54
C ASN A 114 -10.65 -15.14 -1.90
N HIS A 115 -11.21 -14.21 -2.67
CA HIS A 115 -10.69 -13.87 -3.99
C HIS A 115 -9.25 -13.34 -4.00
N VAL A 116 -8.71 -12.88 -2.85
CA VAL A 116 -7.32 -12.45 -2.73
C VAL A 116 -6.36 -13.65 -2.80
N VAL A 117 -6.76 -14.77 -2.21
CA VAL A 117 -5.90 -15.95 -1.99
C VAL A 117 -6.29 -17.18 -2.81
N ALA A 118 -7.49 -17.18 -3.40
CA ALA A 118 -8.00 -18.29 -4.19
C ALA A 118 -7.08 -18.58 -5.40
N GLY A 119 -6.61 -19.82 -5.51
CA GLY A 119 -5.74 -20.26 -6.63
C GLY A 119 -4.31 -19.71 -6.57
N ALA A 120 -3.90 -19.10 -5.46
CA ALA A 120 -2.50 -18.75 -5.24
C ALA A 120 -1.65 -20.00 -4.96
N ASP A 121 -0.47 -20.08 -5.59
CA ASP A 121 0.55 -21.09 -5.24
C ASP A 121 1.32 -20.69 -3.98
N GLU A 122 1.45 -19.39 -3.75
CA GLU A 122 2.19 -18.80 -2.65
C GLU A 122 1.47 -17.55 -2.17
N VAL A 123 1.31 -17.44 -0.85
CA VAL A 123 0.79 -16.27 -0.17
C VAL A 123 1.84 -15.78 0.82
N THR A 124 2.20 -14.52 0.68
CA THR A 124 3.15 -13.80 1.54
C THR A 124 2.38 -12.70 2.27
N VAL A 125 2.58 -12.61 3.57
CA VAL A 125 1.98 -11.61 4.44
C VAL A 125 3.09 -10.66 4.90
N GLU A 126 2.88 -9.37 4.72
CA GLU A 126 3.75 -8.32 5.22
C GLU A 126 3.03 -7.56 6.34
N LEU A 127 3.64 -7.54 7.53
CA LEU A 127 3.15 -6.80 8.68
C LEU A 127 3.45 -5.30 8.54
N SER A 128 2.73 -4.46 9.29
CA SER A 128 2.97 -3.01 9.32
C SER A 128 4.37 -2.59 9.78
N ASP A 129 5.12 -3.48 10.45
CA ASP A 129 6.52 -3.27 10.86
C ASP A 129 7.55 -3.69 9.80
N GLY A 130 7.09 -4.17 8.64
CA GLY A 130 7.91 -4.61 7.52
C GLY A 130 8.40 -6.06 7.60
N ARG A 131 8.00 -6.83 8.62
CA ARG A 131 8.29 -8.28 8.65
C ARG A 131 7.42 -9.02 7.64
N GLU A 132 8.05 -9.94 6.89
CA GLU A 132 7.38 -10.78 5.91
C GLU A 132 7.30 -12.24 6.37
N PHE A 133 6.15 -12.88 6.14
CA PHE A 133 5.89 -14.26 6.50
C PHE A 133 5.21 -14.99 5.35
N ARG A 134 5.63 -16.23 5.10
CA ARG A 134 4.92 -17.12 4.18
C ARG A 134 3.77 -17.81 4.91
N SER A 135 2.61 -17.90 4.27
CA SER A 135 1.48 -18.64 4.82
C SER A 135 1.80 -20.14 4.98
N ILE A 136 1.41 -20.72 6.10
CA ILE A 136 1.52 -22.17 6.35
C ILE A 136 0.23 -22.94 6.12
N ASP A 137 -0.92 -22.26 6.25
CA ASP A 137 -2.25 -22.84 6.04
C ASP A 137 -3.19 -21.75 5.52
N ILE A 138 -4.13 -22.16 4.66
CA ILE A 138 -5.17 -21.29 4.09
C ILE A 138 -6.47 -22.07 4.08
N LYS A 139 -7.51 -21.48 4.67
CA LYS A 139 -8.88 -21.99 4.63
C LYS A 139 -9.78 -20.97 3.98
N THR A 140 -10.57 -21.40 3.01
CA THR A 140 -11.40 -20.53 2.18
C THR A 140 -12.87 -20.90 2.31
N ASP A 141 -13.73 -19.90 2.30
CA ASP A 141 -15.17 -20.02 2.11
C ASP A 141 -15.58 -19.18 0.89
N SER A 142 -15.94 -19.86 -0.19
CA SER A 142 -16.34 -19.22 -1.44
C SER A 142 -17.75 -18.62 -1.39
N GLU A 143 -18.62 -19.06 -0.48
CA GLU A 143 -20.00 -18.54 -0.40
C GLU A 143 -20.02 -17.14 0.20
N THR A 144 -19.17 -16.88 1.20
CA THR A 144 -19.07 -15.59 1.89
C THR A 144 -17.90 -14.72 1.41
N ASP A 145 -17.10 -15.22 0.46
CA ASP A 145 -15.87 -14.59 -0.03
C ASP A 145 -14.86 -14.31 1.10
N LEU A 146 -14.73 -15.21 2.07
CA LEU A 146 -13.81 -15.09 3.20
C LEU A 146 -12.70 -16.14 3.17
N ALA A 147 -11.54 -15.79 3.69
CA ALA A 147 -10.45 -16.73 3.91
C ALA A 147 -9.67 -16.43 5.19
N LEU A 148 -9.23 -17.51 5.84
CA LEU A 148 -8.30 -17.48 6.95
C LEU A 148 -6.92 -17.92 6.47
N VAL A 149 -5.92 -17.08 6.72
CA VAL A 149 -4.51 -17.34 6.44
C VAL A 149 -3.79 -17.49 7.77
N ARG A 150 -2.94 -18.51 7.90
CA ARG A 150 -2.09 -18.71 9.09
C ARG A 150 -0.63 -18.47 8.74
N ILE A 151 0.08 -17.75 9.59
CA ILE A 151 1.53 -17.55 9.56
C ILE A 151 2.18 -18.04 10.85
N GLU A 152 3.47 -18.40 10.80
CA GLU A 152 4.24 -18.74 12.00
C GLU A 152 4.95 -17.50 12.59
N GLY A 153 4.98 -17.37 13.92
CA GLY A 153 5.85 -16.40 14.59
C GLY A 153 5.34 -14.95 14.60
N ALA A 154 4.03 -14.73 14.49
CA ALA A 154 3.41 -13.39 14.61
C ALA A 154 3.27 -12.88 16.07
N GLY A 155 3.84 -13.60 17.05
CA GLY A 155 3.84 -13.23 18.47
C GLY A 155 4.91 -12.21 18.84
#